data_AF-A0AAU8AFH6-F1
#
_entry.id   AF-A0AAU8AFH6-F1
#
_cell.length_a   1.000
_cell.length_b   1.000
_cell.length_c   1.000
_cell.angle_alpha   90.00
_cell.angle_beta   90.00
_cell.angle_gamma   90.00
#
_symmetry.space_group_name_H-M   'P 1'
#
loop_
_entity.id
_entity.type
_entity.pdbx_description
1 polymer ?
#
loop_
_entity_poly.entity_id
_entity_poly.type
_entity_poly.pdbx_seq_one_letter_code
_entity_poly.pdbx_strand_id
1 'polypeptide(L)'
;MSRLLTLTLTSHLGRRYPVELFTRDTELAEAGAVYMLLRLPEGRAVQAQILYVGETCALGSQLAQDKLPGGAWARADEMGFDTIGAVALARPEDRHAVAREFIQSWHPPCNDGHGAHAGLMELAAPLPVTLPRATRH
;
A
#
# COMPACT_ATOMS: atom_id res chain seq x y z
N MET A 1 0.93 -16.82 -14.62
CA MET A 1 -0.15 -15.91 -15.06
C MET A 1 -0.27 -14.80 -14.03
N SER A 2 0.21 -13.60 -14.34
CA SER A 2 0.08 -12.42 -13.48
C SER A 2 -1.33 -11.85 -13.63
N ARG A 3 -2.09 -11.80 -12.53
CA ARG A 3 -3.41 -11.17 -12.53
C ARG A 3 -3.21 -9.67 -12.35
N LEU A 4 -3.27 -8.91 -13.46
CA LEU A 4 -3.26 -7.45 -13.41
C LEU A 4 -4.62 -6.98 -12.87
N LEU A 5 -4.63 -6.51 -11.62
CA LEU A 5 -5.76 -5.80 -11.05
C LEU A 5 -5.33 -4.36 -10.83
N THR A 6 -6.20 -3.39 -11.10
CA THR A 6 -5.94 -1.99 -10.78
C THR A 6 -6.74 -1.59 -9.55
N LEU A 7 -6.05 -1.07 -8.54
CA LEU A 7 -6.64 -0.45 -7.36
C LEU A 7 -6.51 1.07 -7.48
N THR A 8 -7.57 1.82 -7.20
CA THR A 8 -7.46 3.29 -7.11
C THR A 8 -7.22 3.69 -5.67
N LEU A 9 -6.06 4.27 -5.39
CA LEU A 9 -5.78 4.89 -4.09
C LEU A 9 -6.14 6.37 -4.12
N THR A 10 -6.68 6.88 -3.01
CA THR A 10 -6.96 8.31 -2.83
C THR A 10 -6.11 8.84 -1.68
N SER A 11 -5.21 9.79 -1.96
CA SER A 11 -4.33 10.38 -0.96
C SER A 11 -5.07 11.30 0.01
N HIS A 12 -4.39 11.75 1.08
CA HIS A 12 -4.94 12.74 2.01
C HIS A 12 -5.25 14.09 1.35
N LEU A 13 -4.65 14.39 0.19
CA LEU A 13 -4.94 15.57 -0.62
C LEU A 13 -6.12 15.36 -1.59
N GLY A 14 -6.77 14.19 -1.56
CA GLY A 14 -7.89 13.84 -2.44
C GLY A 14 -7.47 13.46 -3.87
N ARG A 15 -6.17 13.33 -4.14
CA ARG A 15 -5.66 12.92 -5.46
C ARG A 15 -5.84 11.41 -5.63
N ARG A 16 -6.19 11.00 -6.86
CA ARG A 16 -6.43 9.60 -7.21
C ARG A 16 -5.30 9.03 -8.03
N TYR A 17 -4.81 7.87 -7.63
CA TYR A 17 -3.70 7.18 -8.28
C TYR A 17 -4.14 5.78 -8.72
N PRO A 18 -4.03 5.46 -10.02
CA PRO A 18 -4.23 4.10 -10.50
C PRO A 18 -3.00 3.27 -10.14
N VAL A 19 -3.17 2.31 -9.25
CA VAL A 19 -2.13 1.40 -8.80
C VAL A 19 -2.31 0.06 -9.50
N GLU A 20 -1.31 -0.36 -10.25
CA GLU A 20 -1.24 -1.71 -10.79
C GLU A 20 -0.81 -2.69 -9.70
N LEU A 21 -1.55 -3.79 -9.55
CA LEU A 21 -1.28 -4.82 -8.56
C LEU A 21 -0.67 -6.05 -9.21
N PHE A 22 0.37 -6.56 -8.56
CA PHE A 22 1.13 -7.72 -8.99
C PHE A 22 1.27 -8.68 -7.81
N THR A 23 1.38 -9.98 -8.11
CA THR A 23 1.78 -10.96 -7.09
C THR A 23 3.27 -10.78 -6.79
N ARG A 24 3.70 -11.18 -5.59
CA ARG A 24 5.10 -11.16 -5.15
C ARG A 24 6.11 -11.77 -6.13
N ASP A 25 5.68 -12.80 -6.86
CA ASP A 25 6.52 -13.57 -7.78
C ASP A 25 6.46 -13.07 -9.23
N THR A 26 5.76 -11.95 -9.47
CA THR A 26 5.71 -11.37 -10.81
C THR A 26 7.07 -10.79 -11.19
N GLU A 27 7.60 -11.20 -12.35
CA GLU A 27 8.72 -10.53 -12.99
C GLU A 27 8.26 -9.18 -13.55
N LEU A 28 8.85 -8.09 -13.06
CA LEU A 28 8.48 -6.73 -13.46
C LEU A 28 9.50 -6.15 -14.42
N ALA A 29 9.01 -5.34 -15.37
CA ALA A 29 9.84 -4.63 -16.32
C ALA A 29 10.66 -3.52 -15.64
N GLU A 30 11.75 -3.11 -16.29
CA GLU A 30 12.51 -1.95 -15.87
C GLU A 30 11.76 -0.66 -16.23
N ALA A 31 11.22 -0.03 -15.19
CA ALA A 31 10.47 1.21 -15.30
C ALA A 31 10.67 2.09 -14.07
N GLY A 32 10.59 3.40 -14.28
CA GLY A 32 10.47 4.36 -13.20
C GLY A 32 9.09 4.24 -12.54
N ALA A 33 9.06 4.02 -11.23
CA ALA A 33 7.81 3.84 -10.50
C ALA A 33 7.92 4.26 -9.04
N VAL A 34 6.75 4.56 -8.46
CA VAL A 34 6.54 4.45 -7.02
C VAL A 34 5.91 3.09 -6.77
N TYR A 35 6.50 2.30 -5.89
CA TYR A 35 6.04 0.96 -5.56
C TYR A 35 5.67 0.82 -4.09
N MET A 36 4.80 -0.15 -3.81
CA MET A 36 4.25 -0.41 -2.49
C MET A 36 4.28 -1.91 -2.20
N LEU A 37 4.61 -2.26 -0.96
CA LEU A 37 4.37 -3.60 -0.43
C LEU A 37 3.06 -3.59 0.32
N LEU A 38 2.13 -4.43 -0.11
CA LEU A 38 0.75 -4.42 0.32
C LEU A 38 0.37 -5.77 0.95
N ARG A 39 -0.50 -5.71 1.96
CA ARG A 39 -1.27 -6.86 2.43
C ARG A 39 -2.73 -6.65 2.08
N LEU A 40 -3.30 -7.58 1.31
CA LEU A 40 -4.72 -7.57 0.97
C LEU A 40 -5.46 -8.60 1.83
N PRO A 41 -6.25 -8.20 2.85
CA PRO A 41 -6.97 -9.18 3.65
C PRO A 41 -7.99 -9.96 2.82
N GLU A 42 -8.14 -11.25 3.11
CA GLU A 42 -9.12 -12.11 2.46
C GLU A 42 -10.54 -11.67 2.83
N GLY A 43 -11.28 -11.12 1.86
CA GLY A 43 -12.65 -10.65 2.04
C GLY A 43 -12.89 -9.32 1.32
N ARG A 44 -13.95 -9.27 0.51
CA ARG A 44 -14.20 -8.31 -0.59
C ARG A 44 -14.25 -6.80 -0.26
N ALA A 45 -13.89 -6.31 0.93
CA ALA A 45 -14.05 -4.89 1.25
C ALA A 45 -13.11 -4.31 2.31
N VAL A 46 -12.10 -5.03 2.79
CA VAL A 46 -11.30 -4.52 3.92
C VAL A 46 -9.97 -3.98 3.41
N GLN A 47 -9.82 -2.67 3.54
CA GLN A 47 -8.64 -1.82 3.33
C GLN A 47 -7.33 -2.57 3.03
N ALA A 48 -6.79 -2.36 1.82
CA ALA A 48 -5.41 -2.71 1.51
C ALA A 48 -4.49 -2.02 2.53
N GLN A 49 -3.65 -2.80 3.20
CA GLN A 49 -2.67 -2.24 4.12
C GLN A 49 -1.38 -1.95 3.37
N ILE A 50 -0.96 -0.69 3.34
CA ILE A 50 0.32 -0.28 2.76
C ILE A 50 1.39 -0.42 3.84
N LEU A 51 2.34 -1.33 3.63
CA LEU A 51 3.40 -1.63 4.60
C LEU A 51 4.69 -0.88 4.31
N TYR A 52 4.98 -0.67 3.03
CA TYR A 52 6.14 0.07 2.56
C TYR A 52 5.79 0.86 1.30
N VAL A 53 6.46 1.99 1.10
CA VAL A 53 6.47 2.79 -0.12
C VAL A 53 7.93 3.08 -0.50
N GLY A 54 8.29 2.80 -1.75
CA GLY A 54 9.59 3.16 -2.31
C GLY A 54 9.43 3.85 -3.66
N GLU A 55 10.46 4.57 -4.09
CA GLU A 55 10.58 5.06 -5.46
C GLU A 55 11.83 4.49 -6.14
N THR A 56 11.75 4.29 -7.45
CA THR A 56 12.88 3.75 -8.22
C THR A 56 12.81 4.19 -9.68
N CYS A 57 13.95 4.20 -10.38
CA CYS A 57 14.02 4.31 -11.83
C CYS A 57 13.99 2.96 -12.56
N ALA A 58 14.13 1.86 -11.81
CA ALA A 58 14.37 0.51 -12.32
C ALA A 58 13.63 -0.51 -11.43
N LEU A 59 12.31 -0.64 -11.63
CA LEU A 59 11.43 -1.42 -10.74
C LEU A 59 11.82 -2.90 -10.61
N GLY A 60 12.10 -3.58 -11.74
CA GLY A 60 12.49 -5.00 -11.73
C GLY A 60 13.74 -5.24 -10.88
N SER A 61 14.78 -4.46 -11.17
CA SER A 61 16.07 -4.54 -10.47
C SER A 61 15.96 -4.14 -9.00
N GLN A 62 15.20 -3.08 -8.67
CA GLN A 62 15.00 -2.64 -7.29
C GLN A 62 14.33 -3.73 -6.45
N LEU A 63 13.26 -4.36 -6.94
CA LEU A 63 12.59 -5.42 -6.19
C LEU A 63 13.44 -6.68 -6.04
N ALA A 64 14.27 -7.00 -7.04
CA ALA A 64 15.25 -8.08 -6.91
C ALA A 64 16.28 -7.78 -5.82
N GLN A 65 16.72 -6.52 -5.70
CA GLN A 65 17.62 -6.08 -4.63
C GLN A 65 16.92 -6.08 -3.25
N ASP A 66 15.68 -5.61 -3.18
CA ASP A 66 14.92 -5.54 -1.93
C ASP A 66 14.69 -6.93 -1.31
N LYS A 67 14.60 -7.99 -2.13
CA LYS A 67 14.49 -9.39 -1.67
C LYS A 67 15.72 -9.85 -0.88
N LEU A 68 16.83 -9.12 -0.92
CA LEU A 68 18.00 -9.44 -0.09
C LEU A 68 17.68 -9.23 1.41
N PRO A 69 18.27 -10.04 2.31
CA PRO A 69 17.97 -9.96 3.73
C PRO A 69 18.25 -8.58 4.35
N GLY A 70 17.47 -8.22 5.37
CA GLY A 70 17.70 -7.03 6.21
C GLY A 70 17.05 -5.73 5.71
N GLY A 71 16.27 -5.78 4.62
CA GLY A 71 15.61 -4.61 4.02
C GLY A 71 14.15 -4.39 4.46
N ALA A 72 13.49 -3.44 3.78
CA ALA A 72 12.06 -3.21 3.93
C ALA A 72 11.21 -4.42 3.51
N TRP A 73 11.68 -5.20 2.53
CA TRP A 73 11.03 -6.43 2.10
C TRP A 73 10.93 -7.46 3.23
N ALA A 74 12.03 -7.73 3.94
CA ALA A 74 12.05 -8.69 5.05
C ALA A 74 11.07 -8.27 6.17
N ARG A 75 11.04 -6.96 6.49
CA ARG A 75 10.08 -6.44 7.49
C ARG A 75 8.63 -6.54 7.02
N ALA A 76 8.36 -6.26 5.75
CA ALA A 76 7.02 -6.43 5.18
C ALA A 76 6.62 -7.91 5.13
N ASP A 77 7.58 -8.82 4.89
CA ASP A 77 7.40 -10.27 4.87
C ASP A 77 6.92 -10.81 6.22
N GLU A 78 7.57 -10.36 7.30
CA GLU A 78 7.15 -10.66 8.68
C GLU A 78 5.73 -10.17 9.00
N MET A 79 5.28 -9.12 8.31
CA MET A 79 3.92 -8.56 8.45
C MET A 79 2.89 -9.20 7.49
N GLY A 80 3.33 -10.14 6.65
CA GLY A 80 2.49 -10.93 5.75
C GLY A 80 2.05 -10.18 4.50
N PHE A 81 2.90 -9.32 3.92
CA PHE A 81 2.60 -8.75 2.60
C PHE A 81 2.51 -9.85 1.54
N ASP A 82 1.58 -9.70 0.60
CA ASP A 82 1.30 -10.68 -0.45
C ASP A 82 1.25 -10.06 -1.86
N THR A 83 1.17 -8.73 -1.92
CA THR A 83 0.89 -7.99 -3.13
C THR A 83 1.87 -6.84 -3.29
N ILE A 84 2.29 -6.60 -4.54
CA ILE A 84 3.09 -5.44 -4.91
C ILE A 84 2.17 -4.48 -5.66
N GLY A 85 2.10 -3.23 -5.21
CA GLY A 85 1.45 -2.15 -5.95
C GLY A 85 2.49 -1.29 -6.66
N ALA A 86 2.22 -0.82 -7.88
CA ALA A 86 3.08 0.14 -8.56
C ALA A 86 2.29 1.23 -9.30
N VAL A 87 2.86 2.43 -9.31
CA VAL A 87 2.42 3.56 -10.14
C VAL A 87 3.60 3.95 -11.03
N ALA A 88 3.49 3.69 -12.33
CA ALA A 88 4.51 4.03 -13.29
C ALA A 88 4.60 5.56 -13.47
N LEU A 89 5.80 6.12 -13.29
CA LEU A 89 6.07 7.55 -13.34
C LEU A 89 7.45 7.79 -13.97
N ALA A 90 7.46 8.43 -15.14
CA ALA A 90 8.67 8.62 -15.93
C ALA A 90 9.67 9.59 -15.26
N ARG A 91 9.17 10.66 -14.65
CA ARG A 91 9.99 11.76 -14.13
C ARG A 91 10.43 11.51 -12.68
N PRO A 92 11.72 11.68 -12.35
CA PRO A 92 12.22 11.54 -10.98
C PRO A 92 11.51 12.45 -9.97
N GLU A 93 11.24 13.70 -10.35
CA GLU A 93 10.58 14.68 -9.48
C GLU A 93 9.14 14.27 -9.13
N ASP A 94 8.42 13.69 -10.10
CA ASP A 94 7.06 13.19 -9.90
C ASP A 94 7.07 11.96 -8.99
N ARG A 95 8.02 11.04 -9.18
CA ARG A 95 8.19 9.87 -8.29
C ARG A 95 8.45 10.31 -6.86
N HIS A 96 9.36 11.25 -6.66
CA HIS A 96 9.73 11.71 -5.33
C HIS A 96 8.55 12.39 -4.64
N ALA A 97 7.84 13.27 -5.35
CA ALA A 97 6.66 13.94 -4.83
C ALA A 97 5.56 12.95 -4.46
N VAL A 98 5.27 11.98 -5.33
CA VAL A 98 4.22 10.97 -5.10
C VAL A 98 4.60 10.02 -3.97
N ALA A 99 5.85 9.55 -3.89
CA ALA A 99 6.32 8.70 -2.80
C ALA A 99 6.18 9.39 -1.44
N ARG A 100 6.57 10.67 -1.36
CA ARG A 100 6.39 11.47 -0.14
C ARG A 100 4.92 11.65 0.22
N GLU A 101 4.08 11.97 -0.77
CA GLU A 101 2.62 12.08 -0.56
C GLU A 101 2.02 10.77 -0.05
N PHE A 102 2.50 9.63 -0.55
CA PHE A 102 2.05 8.30 -0.15
C PHE A 102 2.45 7.99 1.30
N ILE A 103 3.72 8.21 1.64
CA ILE A 103 4.23 8.02 3.00
C ILE A 103 3.44 8.89 4.00
N GLN A 104 3.17 10.16 3.66
CA GLN A 104 2.39 11.06 4.51
C GLN A 104 0.90 10.70 4.59
N SER A 105 0.34 10.10 3.54
CA SER A 105 -1.08 9.71 3.53
C SER A 105 -1.34 8.46 4.39
N TRP A 106 -0.42 7.50 4.35
CA TRP A 106 -0.67 6.15 4.88
C TRP A 106 0.29 5.69 5.98
N HIS A 107 1.36 6.44 6.26
CA HIS A 107 2.35 6.16 7.30
C HIS A 107 2.80 4.68 7.34
N PRO A 108 3.42 4.16 6.27
CA PRO A 108 3.71 2.74 6.16
C PRO A 108 4.77 2.31 7.20
N PRO A 109 4.51 1.26 7.99
CA PRO A 109 5.37 0.85 9.12
C PRO A 109 6.81 0.49 8.72
N CYS A 110 7.04 0.05 7.48
CA CYS A 110 8.38 -0.33 7.03
C CYS A 110 9.21 0.86 6.52
N ASN A 111 8.65 2.06 6.36
CA ASN A 111 9.39 3.25 5.91
C ASN A 111 10.27 3.88 7.00
N ASP A 112 9.85 3.82 8.27
CA ASP A 112 10.47 4.59 9.37
C ASP A 112 11.58 3.83 10.14
N GLY A 113 12.00 2.66 9.64
CA GLY A 113 13.10 1.89 10.24
C GLY A 113 12.81 1.28 11.63
N HIS A 114 11.71 1.65 12.30
CA HIS A 114 11.34 1.12 13.60
C HIS A 114 10.35 -0.04 13.44
N GLY A 115 10.83 -1.25 13.74
CA GLY A 115 9.94 -2.37 14.00
C GLY A 115 9.00 -2.04 15.16
N ALA A 116 7.73 -2.37 14.97
CA ALA A 116 6.64 -2.30 15.94
C ALA A 116 6.22 -0.88 16.43
N HIS A 117 4.94 -0.56 16.25
CA HIS A 117 4.17 0.54 16.86
C HIS A 117 3.88 1.81 16.06
N ALA A 118 3.62 1.72 14.74
CA ALA A 118 2.94 2.80 14.02
C ALA A 118 1.61 2.33 13.42
N GLY A 119 0.50 2.82 14.02
CA GLY A 119 -0.76 3.09 13.31
C GLY A 119 -1.80 1.98 13.23
N LEU A 120 -2.36 1.51 14.35
CA LEU A 120 -3.75 1.07 14.31
C LEU A 120 -4.62 2.32 14.18
N MET A 121 -5.20 2.57 13.00
CA MET A 121 -6.34 3.49 12.89
C MET A 121 -7.60 2.74 13.28
N GLU A 122 -8.21 3.17 14.39
CA GLU A 122 -9.64 2.95 14.60
C GLU A 122 -10.39 3.61 13.44
N LEU A 123 -11.09 2.81 12.65
CA LEU A 123 -12.21 3.30 11.87
C LEU A 123 -13.25 3.82 12.86
N ALA A 124 -13.66 5.08 12.71
CA ALA A 124 -14.78 5.63 13.46
C ALA A 124 -15.94 4.63 13.41
N ALA A 125 -16.35 4.14 14.59
CA ALA A 125 -17.49 3.25 14.70
C ALA A 125 -18.71 3.91 14.02
N PRO A 126 -19.53 3.16 13.27
CA PRO A 126 -20.78 3.71 12.76
C PRO A 126 -21.62 4.18 13.94
N LEU A 127 -22.17 5.41 13.83
CA LEU A 127 -23.10 5.98 14.78
C LEU A 127 -24.18 4.94 15.15
N PRO A 128 -24.55 4.80 16.44
CA PRO A 128 -25.61 3.88 16.81
C PRO A 128 -26.90 4.29 16.11
N VAL A 129 -27.43 3.38 15.29
CA VAL A 129 -28.78 3.50 14.73
C VAL A 129 -29.75 3.45 15.91
N THR A 130 -30.30 4.60 16.31
CA THR A 130 -31.48 4.65 17.17
C THR A 130 -32.67 4.08 16.40
N LEU A 131 -32.97 2.81 16.64
CA LEU A 131 -34.24 2.22 16.23
C LEU A 131 -35.36 2.84 17.06
N PRO A 132 -36.48 3.29 16.45
CA PRO A 132 -37.61 3.80 17.19
C PRO A 132 -38.23 2.67 18.03
N ARG A 133 -38.39 2.92 19.33
CA ARG A 133 -39.03 2.03 20.28
C ARG A 133 -40.49 1.86 19.88
N ALA A 134 -40.87 0.67 19.45
CA ALA A 134 -42.27 0.30 19.27
C ALA A 134 -42.98 0.37 20.63
N THR A 135 -43.85 1.37 20.81
CA THR A 135 -44.82 1.40 21.91
C THR A 135 -45.92 0.40 21.60
N ARG A 136 -45.98 -0.69 22.37
CA ARG A 136 -47.20 -1.47 22.53
C ARG A 136 -48.09 -0.74 23.53
N HIS A 137 -49.26 -0.30 23.08
CA HIS A 137 -50.46 -0.12 23.89
C HIS A 137 -51.64 -0.62 23.07
#